data_AF-A0AAV7JGG2-F1
#
_entry.id   AF-A0AAV7JGG2-F1
#
_cell.length_a   1.000
_cell.length_b   1.000
_cell.length_c   1.000
_cell.angle_alpha   90.00
_cell.angle_beta   90.00
_cell.angle_gamma   90.00
#
_symmetry.space_group_name_H-M   'P 1'
#
loop_
_entity.id
_entity.type
_entity.pdbx_description
1 polymer ?
#
loop_
_entity_poly.entity_id
_entity_poly.type
_entity_poly.pdbx_seq_one_letter_code
_entity_poly.pdbx_strand_id
1 'polypeptide(L)'
;MNVPDYRLSLRSQALGMLKAGETPKKVDQVWNVNIRSVQRWGRGDKLRFSMESKPKSEQPPKIAIAKSLGKRRQSTRKLALRLTRRGCDVSHTSVHRYLRSL
;
A
#
# COMPACT_ATOMS: atom_id res chain seq x y z
N MET A 1 15.56 10.18 -28.98
CA MET A 1 15.74 10.16 -27.51
C MET A 1 14.55 9.46 -26.88
N ASN A 2 14.78 8.39 -26.14
CA ASN A 2 13.72 7.68 -25.42
C ASN A 2 13.15 8.61 -24.33
N VAL A 3 11.96 9.13 -24.57
CA VAL A 3 11.19 10.03 -23.67
C VAL A 3 11.03 9.51 -22.23
N PRO A 4 11.01 8.18 -21.94
CA PRO A 4 10.89 7.68 -20.57
C PRO A 4 12.07 8.07 -19.65
N ASP A 5 13.30 8.02 -20.17
CA ASP A 5 14.50 8.15 -19.34
C ASP A 5 14.72 9.59 -18.87
N TYR A 6 14.40 10.56 -19.74
CA TYR A 6 14.49 11.98 -19.41
C TYR A 6 13.51 12.41 -18.32
N ARG A 7 12.30 11.83 -18.29
CA ARG A 7 11.31 12.14 -17.25
C ARG A 7 11.69 11.56 -15.90
N LEU A 8 12.35 10.41 -15.89
CA LEU A 8 12.84 9.76 -14.67
C LEU A 8 14.02 10.52 -14.07
N SER A 9 14.97 10.97 -14.90
CA SER A 9 16.12 11.74 -14.42
C SER A 9 15.71 13.08 -13.81
N LEU A 10 14.82 13.83 -14.48
CA LEU A 10 14.25 15.08 -13.95
C LEU A 10 13.55 14.89 -12.61
N ARG A 11 12.76 13.82 -12.48
CA ARG A 11 12.07 13.51 -11.23
C ARG A 11 13.06 13.24 -10.09
N SER A 12 14.11 12.47 -10.35
CA SER A 12 15.13 12.15 -9.35
C SER A 12 15.90 13.39 -8.90
N GLN A 13 16.26 14.28 -9.84
CA GLN A 13 16.92 15.54 -9.54
C GLN A 13 16.02 16.50 -8.74
N ALA A 14 14.76 16.65 -9.14
CA ALA A 14 13.78 17.47 -8.42
C ALA A 14 13.54 16.96 -6.99
N LEU A 15 13.46 15.65 -6.79
CA LEU A 15 13.36 15.04 -5.47
C LEU A 15 14.62 15.26 -4.62
N GLY A 16 15.81 15.22 -5.24
CA GLY A 16 17.07 15.53 -4.57
C GLY A 16 17.10 16.96 -4.01
N MET A 17 16.67 17.94 -4.80
CA MET A 17 16.58 19.34 -4.34
C MET A 17 15.57 19.52 -3.20
N LEU A 18 14.39 18.87 -3.30
CA LEU A 18 13.41 18.89 -2.22
C LEU A 18 13.96 18.26 -0.93
N LYS A 19 14.77 17.19 -1.02
CA LYS A 19 15.44 16.58 0.13
C LYS A 19 16.51 17.48 0.75
N ALA A 20 17.17 18.28 -0.07
CA ALA A 20 18.11 19.31 0.39
C ALA A 20 17.43 20.52 1.07
N GLY A 21 16.09 20.53 1.17
CA GLY A 21 15.32 21.60 1.82
C GLY A 21 14.92 22.74 0.90
N GLU A 22 15.16 22.61 -0.41
CA GLU A 22 14.79 23.65 -1.36
C GLU A 22 13.28 23.75 -1.55
N THR A 23 12.81 24.97 -1.78
CA THR A 23 11.37 25.21 -1.97
C THR A 23 10.90 24.70 -3.33
N PRO A 24 9.65 24.21 -3.46
CA PRO A 24 9.10 23.76 -4.74
C PRO A 24 9.13 24.85 -5.83
N LYS A 25 9.05 26.12 -5.43
CA LYS A 25 9.15 27.27 -6.33
C LYS A 25 10.54 27.39 -6.97
N LYS A 26 11.60 27.12 -6.20
CA LYS A 26 12.98 27.14 -6.72
C LYS A 26 13.24 25.94 -7.65
N VAL A 27 12.67 24.78 -7.34
CA VAL A 27 12.76 23.59 -8.21
C VAL A 27 12.07 23.83 -9.55
N ASP A 28 10.90 24.47 -9.56
CA ASP A 28 10.19 24.88 -10.77
C ASP A 28 11.02 25.87 -11.62
N GLN A 29 11.65 26.86 -11.00
CA GLN A 29 12.51 27.82 -11.70
C GLN A 29 13.75 27.19 -12.34
N VAL A 30 14.37 26.21 -11.68
CA VAL A 30 15.62 25.58 -12.17
C VAL A 30 15.34 24.55 -13.26
N TRP A 31 14.27 23.76 -13.12
CA TRP A 31 14.00 22.61 -14.00
C TRP A 31 12.80 22.80 -14.93
N ASN A 32 12.10 23.93 -14.85
CA ASN A 32 10.86 24.23 -15.59
C ASN A 32 9.82 23.11 -15.45
N VAL A 33 9.67 22.57 -14.23
CA VAL A 33 8.74 21.48 -13.93
C VAL A 33 7.60 22.01 -13.08
N ASN A 34 6.38 21.84 -13.60
CA ASN A 34 5.14 22.25 -12.92
C ASN A 34 5.16 21.92 -11.42
N ILE A 35 5.01 22.97 -10.60
CA ILE A 35 4.97 22.93 -9.14
C ILE A 35 4.06 21.82 -8.59
N ARG A 36 2.90 21.57 -9.22
CA ARG A 36 1.97 20.51 -8.80
C ARG A 36 2.58 19.11 -8.92
N SER A 37 3.39 18.88 -9.95
CA SER A 37 4.11 17.61 -10.15
C SER A 37 5.21 17.43 -9.09
N VAL A 38 5.96 18.49 -8.81
CA VAL A 38 7.01 18.51 -7.77
C VAL A 38 6.41 18.22 -6.39
N GLN A 39 5.30 18.87 -6.04
CA GLN A 39 4.58 18.61 -4.78
C GLN A 39 4.03 17.18 -4.71
N ARG A 40 3.49 16.65 -5.80
CA ARG A 40 3.00 15.26 -5.88
C ARG A 40 4.14 14.27 -5.65
N TRP A 41 5.30 14.50 -6.26
CA TRP A 41 6.48 13.66 -6.04
C TRP A 41 6.98 13.72 -4.59
N GLY A 42 7.09 14.92 -4.01
CA GLY A 42 7.50 15.08 -2.62
C GLY A 42 6.53 14.41 -1.62
N ARG A 43 5.21 14.52 -1.83
CA ARG A 43 4.21 13.81 -1.01
C ARG A 43 4.32 12.30 -1.17
N GLY A 44 4.49 11.81 -2.40
CA GLY A 44 4.65 10.38 -2.68
C GLY A 44 5.91 9.79 -2.05
N ASP A 45 7.01 10.54 -2.01
CA ASP A 45 8.27 10.09 -1.40
C ASP A 45 8.19 10.06 0.14
N LYS A 46 7.56 11.08 0.74
CA LYS A 46 7.24 11.09 2.19
C LYS A 46 6.30 9.94 2.56
N LEU A 47 5.30 9.65 1.73
CA LEU A 47 4.40 8.50 1.92
C LEU A 47 5.16 7.18 1.80
N ARG A 48 6.14 7.06 0.89
CA ARG A 48 6.98 5.85 0.76
C ARG A 48 7.88 5.61 1.97
N PHE A 49 8.46 6.67 2.54
CA PHE A 49 9.24 6.56 3.79
C PHE A 49 8.37 6.31 5.02
N SER A 50 7.17 6.91 5.08
CA SER A 50 6.19 6.63 6.15
C SER A 50 5.50 5.27 6.00
N MET A 51 5.67 4.61 4.85
CA MET A 51 5.26 3.24 4.57
C MET A 51 6.48 2.32 4.58
N GLU A 52 7.34 2.40 5.61
CA GLU A 52 7.93 1.16 6.12
C GLU A 52 6.76 0.22 6.34
N SER A 53 6.63 -0.71 5.39
CA SER A 53 5.45 -1.54 5.24
C SER A 53 5.24 -2.26 6.55
N LYS A 54 4.16 -1.91 7.28
CA LYS A 54 3.61 -2.83 8.25
C LYS A 54 3.58 -4.19 7.55
N PRO A 55 4.19 -5.24 8.13
CA PRO A 55 4.24 -6.54 7.48
C PRO A 55 2.84 -6.83 6.98
N LYS A 56 2.70 -7.06 5.66
CA LYS A 56 1.42 -7.37 5.01
C LYS A 56 0.73 -8.34 5.96
N SER A 57 -0.35 -7.90 6.62
CA SER A 57 -1.13 -8.82 7.42
C SER A 57 -1.45 -9.96 6.46
N GLU A 58 -0.97 -11.16 6.78
CA GLU A 58 -1.08 -12.28 5.86
C GLU A 58 -2.56 -12.38 5.55
N GLN A 59 -2.92 -12.14 4.28
CA GLN A 59 -4.31 -12.16 3.88
C GLN A 59 -4.88 -13.49 4.37
N PRO A 60 -6.07 -13.49 5.00
CA PRO A 60 -6.69 -14.72 5.46
C PRO A 60 -6.55 -15.78 4.38
N PRO A 61 -6.02 -16.98 4.68
CA PRO A 61 -5.91 -18.04 3.70
C PRO A 61 -7.33 -18.37 3.22
N LYS A 62 -7.68 -17.81 2.05
CA LYS A 62 -8.98 -17.94 1.37
C LYS A 62 -9.39 -19.40 1.24
N ILE A 63 -8.40 -20.26 1.02
CA ILE A 63 -8.51 -21.72 0.99
C ILE A 63 -8.98 -22.28 2.34
N ALA A 64 -8.45 -21.80 3.47
CA ALA A 64 -8.85 -22.26 4.79
C ALA A 64 -10.28 -21.82 5.13
N ILE A 65 -10.69 -20.64 4.68
CA ILE A 65 -12.07 -20.17 4.84
C ILE A 65 -13.02 -21.00 3.97
N ALA A 66 -12.71 -21.22 2.70
CA ALA A 66 -13.51 -22.05 1.81
C ALA A 66 -13.65 -23.50 2.31
N LYS A 67 -12.54 -24.12 2.75
CA LYS A 67 -12.54 -25.48 3.36
C LYS A 67 -13.34 -25.59 4.66
N SER A 68 -13.75 -24.47 5.26
CA SER A 68 -14.57 -24.47 6.48
C SER A 68 -16.06 -24.66 6.20
N LEU A 69 -16.54 -24.41 4.97
CA LEU A 69 -17.97 -24.54 4.60
C LEU A 69 -18.53 -25.94 4.84
N GLY A 70 -17.74 -26.99 4.61
CA GLY A 70 -18.16 -28.38 4.81
C GLY A 70 -18.09 -28.87 6.25
N LYS A 71 -17.63 -28.05 7.21
CA LYS A 71 -17.41 -28.50 8.60
C LYS A 71 -18.65 -28.27 9.46
N ARG A 72 -19.34 -29.36 9.80
CA ARG A 72 -20.48 -29.37 10.73
C ARG A 72 -20.04 -28.73 12.07
N ARG A 73 -20.78 -27.74 12.57
CA ARG A 73 -20.55 -27.00 13.84
C ARG A 73 -19.43 -25.93 13.84
N GLN A 74 -18.99 -25.44 12.68
CA GLN A 74 -18.03 -24.32 12.61
C GLN A 74 -18.73 -22.97 12.36
N SER A 75 -18.77 -22.10 13.37
CA SER A 75 -19.27 -20.73 13.19
C SER A 75 -18.19 -19.80 12.62
N THR A 76 -18.61 -18.72 11.95
CA THR A 76 -17.72 -17.68 11.41
C THR A 76 -16.83 -17.06 12.48
N ARG A 77 -17.38 -16.84 13.69
CA ARG A 77 -16.63 -16.35 14.86
C ARG A 77 -15.54 -17.32 15.30
N LYS A 78 -15.85 -18.63 15.35
CA LYS A 78 -14.88 -19.68 15.72
C LYS A 78 -13.78 -19.83 14.66
N LEU A 79 -14.12 -19.65 13.39
CA LEU A 79 -13.14 -19.65 12.31
C LEU A 79 -12.20 -18.46 12.39
N ALA A 80 -12.73 -17.25 12.58
CA ALA A 80 -11.93 -16.03 12.75
C ALA A 80 -10.93 -16.19 13.91
N LEU A 81 -11.41 -16.61 15.08
CA LEU A 81 -10.54 -16.85 16.25
C LEU A 81 -9.42 -17.86 15.98
N ARG A 82 -9.69 -18.92 15.21
CA ARG A 82 -8.69 -19.92 14.82
C ARG A 82 -7.65 -19.34 13.85
N LEU A 83 -8.06 -18.47 12.94
CA LEU A 83 -7.18 -17.79 12.00
C LEU A 83 -6.30 -16.76 12.71
N THR A 84 -6.88 -15.99 13.64
CA THR A 84 -6.13 -15.04 14.48
C THR A 84 -5.06 -15.74 15.31
N ARG A 85 -5.39 -16.90 15.93
CA ARG A 85 -4.40 -17.72 16.66
C ARG A 85 -3.26 -18.26 15.78
N ARG A 86 -3.44 -18.29 14.47
CA ARG A 86 -2.42 -18.73 13.50
C ARG A 86 -1.67 -17.56 12.86
N GLY A 87 -1.87 -16.33 13.36
CA GLY A 87 -1.20 -15.12 12.85
C GLY A 87 -1.96 -14.38 11.75
N CYS A 88 -3.12 -14.88 11.32
CA CYS A 88 -3.96 -14.16 10.36
C CYS A 88 -4.91 -13.24 11.11
N ASP A 89 -4.61 -11.95 11.17
CA ASP A 89 -5.53 -10.96 11.77
C ASP A 89 -6.77 -10.77 10.89
N VAL A 90 -7.86 -11.44 11.28
CA VAL A 90 -9.09 -11.55 10.49
C VAL A 90 -10.29 -11.41 11.41
N SER A 91 -11.17 -10.47 11.10
CA SER A 91 -12.43 -10.31 11.80
C SER A 91 -13.47 -11.34 11.35
N HIS A 92 -14.42 -11.66 12.24
CA HIS A 92 -15.55 -12.53 11.90
C HIS A 92 -16.42 -11.96 10.76
N THR A 93 -16.51 -10.63 10.64
CA THR A 93 -17.21 -9.94 9.55
C THR A 93 -16.52 -10.15 8.21
N SER A 94 -15.19 -10.10 8.16
CA SER A 94 -14.41 -10.41 6.96
C SER A 94 -14.60 -11.86 6.52
N VAL A 95 -14.61 -12.80 7.47
CA VAL A 95 -14.93 -14.20 7.20
C VAL A 95 -16.35 -14.36 6.64
N HIS A 96 -17.34 -13.73 7.27
CA HIS A 96 -18.73 -13.80 6.83
C HIS A 96 -18.94 -13.21 5.43
N ARG A 97 -18.34 -12.05 5.15
CA ARG A 97 -18.38 -11.41 3.82
C ARG A 97 -17.78 -12.32 2.76
N TYR A 98 -16.63 -12.94 3.06
CA TYR A 98 -15.96 -13.85 2.14
C TYR A 98 -16.82 -15.09 1.85
N LEU A 99 -17.40 -15.71 2.89
CA LEU A 99 -18.28 -16.87 2.72
C LEU A 99 -19.57 -16.55 1.95
N ARG A 100 -20.05 -15.31 2.02
CA ARG A 100 -21.23 -14.85 1.25
C ARG A 100 -20.90 -14.53 -0.21
N SER A 101 -19.64 -14.27 -0.53
CA SER A 101 -19.18 -14.00 -1.91
C SER A 101 -18.71 -15.25 -2.67
N LEU A 102 -18.69 -16.42 -2.02
CA LEU A 102 -18.47 -17.71 -2.65
C LEU A 102 -19.76 -18.25 -3.22
#